data_AF-A0A7C7WWB0-F1
#
_entry.id   AF-A0A7C7WWB0-F1
#
_cell.length_a   1.000
_cell.length_b   1.000
_cell.length_c   1.000
_cell.angle_alpha   90.00
_cell.angle_beta   90.00
_cell.angle_gamma   90.00
#
_symmetry.space_group_name_H-M   'P 1'
#
loop_
_entity.id
_entity.type
_entity.pdbx_description
1 polymer ?
#
loop_
_entity_poly.entity_id
_entity_poly.type
_entity_poly.pdbx_seq_one_letter_code
_entity_poly.pdbx_strand_id
1 'polypeptide(L)'
;MKAILLLLTFILTGCSTIDVKDVNQIANETTIKYDQYDALYTINGLDYKLNSGIFDSHTIDVRLRGTLNEDGSGKSFQLYIFLWGDYYLSPKSASDISGNALVLKEIGSGRSAWWPDTVMEKLVVDLTYEYLMSHRDVGINIRIKNDISSTIVTLPGIYVRAFLDGYNKLKP
;
A
#
# COMPACT_ATOMS: atom_id res chain seq x y z
N MET A 1 18.14 -56.15 20.71
CA MET A 1 17.26 -55.56 19.69
C MET A 1 17.41 -54.05 19.75
N LYS A 2 17.97 -53.43 18.70
CA LYS A 2 18.18 -51.99 18.60
C LYS A 2 16.90 -51.36 18.03
N ALA A 3 16.27 -50.46 18.78
CA ALA A 3 15.20 -49.62 18.27
C ALA A 3 15.84 -48.49 17.45
N ILE A 4 15.61 -48.51 16.13
CA ILE A 4 16.03 -47.44 15.23
C ILE A 4 14.92 -46.38 15.27
N LEU A 5 15.25 -45.23 15.89
CA LEU A 5 14.45 -44.02 15.86
C LEU A 5 14.54 -43.43 14.45
N LEU A 6 13.46 -43.54 13.66
CA LEU A 6 13.37 -42.88 12.35
C LEU A 6 13.03 -41.39 12.59
N LEU A 7 14.06 -40.54 12.59
CA LEU A 7 13.87 -39.10 12.58
C LEU A 7 13.40 -38.68 11.18
N LEU A 8 12.12 -38.36 11.02
CA LEU A 8 11.62 -37.73 9.80
C LEU A 8 12.07 -36.25 9.78
N THR A 9 13.13 -35.96 9.05
CA THR A 9 13.54 -34.59 8.73
C THR A 9 12.63 -34.07 7.61
N PHE A 10 11.66 -33.22 7.95
CA PHE A 10 10.98 -32.39 6.94
C PHE A 10 11.96 -31.32 6.47
N ILE A 11 12.56 -31.54 5.30
CA ILE A 11 13.23 -30.49 4.54
C ILE A 11 12.14 -29.78 3.73
N LEU A 12 11.58 -28.70 4.27
CA LEU A 12 10.81 -27.75 3.47
C LEU A 12 11.81 -26.81 2.80
N THR A 13 12.35 -27.26 1.66
CA THR A 13 13.02 -26.39 0.68
C THR A 13 11.97 -25.52 0.00
N GLY A 14 12.05 -24.22 0.26
CA GLY A 14 11.25 -23.20 -0.39
C GLY A 14 11.46 -21.83 0.22
N CYS A 15 12.69 -21.53 0.65
CA CYS A 15 13.05 -20.19 1.12
C CYS A 15 13.21 -19.30 -0.12
N SER A 16 12.11 -18.73 -0.61
CA SER A 16 12.21 -17.45 -1.32
C SER A 16 12.70 -16.46 -0.27
N THR A 17 13.92 -15.93 -0.44
CA THR A 17 14.39 -14.76 0.30
C THR A 17 13.40 -13.63 0.03
N ILE A 18 12.43 -13.48 0.93
CA ILE A 18 11.70 -12.24 1.05
C ILE A 18 12.78 -11.25 1.47
N ASP A 19 13.08 -10.29 0.60
CA ASP A 19 13.87 -9.12 0.97
C ASP A 19 12.99 -8.32 1.96
N VAL A 20 12.89 -8.82 3.19
CA VAL A 20 12.17 -8.16 4.28
C VAL A 20 13.04 -6.98 4.63
N LYS A 21 12.88 -5.87 3.90
CA LYS A 21 13.38 -4.57 4.36
C LYS A 21 12.93 -4.43 5.82
N ASP A 22 13.88 -4.22 6.73
CA ASP A 22 13.56 -3.94 8.13
C ASP A 22 12.61 -2.72 8.20
N VAL A 23 11.71 -2.68 9.19
CA VAL A 23 10.80 -1.55 9.44
C VAL A 23 11.59 -0.24 9.42
N ASN A 24 12.80 -0.25 10.01
CA ASN A 24 13.69 0.90 10.06
C ASN A 24 14.19 1.33 8.68
N GLN A 25 14.48 0.37 7.80
CA GLN A 25 14.91 0.65 6.43
C GLN A 25 13.77 1.28 5.63
N ILE A 26 12.55 0.73 5.73
CA ILE A 26 11.36 1.28 5.06
C ILE A 26 11.01 2.68 5.62
N ALA A 27 11.12 2.85 6.94
CA ALA A 27 10.85 4.14 7.59
C ALA A 27 11.86 5.21 7.15
N ASN A 28 13.13 4.85 6.97
CA ASN A 28 14.16 5.77 6.47
C ASN A 28 13.99 6.13 4.99
N GLU A 29 13.28 5.31 4.22
CA GLU A 29 12.92 5.60 2.83
C GLU A 29 11.63 6.45 2.72
N THR A 30 10.99 6.77 3.84
CA THR A 30 9.86 7.71 3.87
C THR A 30 10.36 9.12 3.57
N THR A 31 9.77 9.77 2.56
CA THR A 31 10.17 11.11 2.14
C THR A 31 9.24 12.16 2.75
N ILE A 32 9.84 13.20 3.33
CA ILE A 32 9.12 14.33 3.94
C ILE A 32 9.47 15.58 3.14
N LYS A 33 8.44 16.30 2.68
CA LYS A 33 8.58 17.57 1.96
C LYS A 33 7.72 18.63 2.63
N TYR A 34 8.29 19.78 2.92
CA TYR A 34 7.54 20.97 3.34
C TYR A 34 7.18 21.82 2.12
N ASP A 35 5.93 22.27 2.06
CA ASP A 35 5.46 23.28 1.11
C ASP A 35 5.18 24.58 1.86
N GLN A 36 5.99 25.60 1.58
CA GLN A 36 5.90 26.92 2.21
C GLN A 36 4.68 27.73 1.76
N TYR A 37 4.08 27.41 0.61
CA TYR A 37 2.91 28.14 0.11
C TYR A 37 1.64 27.69 0.82
N ASP A 38 1.54 26.38 1.08
CA ASP A 38 0.40 25.77 1.76
C ASP A 38 0.64 25.56 3.27
N ALA A 39 1.83 25.92 3.77
CA ALA A 39 2.30 25.70 5.15
C ALA A 39 2.06 24.24 5.61
N LEU A 40 2.49 23.28 4.78
CA LEU A 40 2.12 21.87 4.92
C LEU A 40 3.31 20.93 4.72
N TYR A 41 3.44 19.94 5.60
CA TYR A 41 4.30 18.78 5.37
C TYR A 41 3.54 17.68 4.62
N THR A 42 4.14 17.17 3.55
CA THR A 42 3.73 15.93 2.88
C THR A 42 4.70 14.83 3.22
N ILE A 43 4.17 13.71 3.71
CA ILE A 43 4.91 12.50 4.05
C ILE A 43 4.51 11.42 3.04
N ASN A 44 5.48 10.89 2.30
CA ASN A 44 5.25 9.77 1.39
C ASN A 44 6.01 8.55 1.90
N GLY A 45 5.27 7.48 2.20
CA GLY A 45 5.85 6.17 2.47
C GLY A 45 6.51 5.57 1.22
N LEU A 46 7.15 4.43 1.42
CA LEU A 46 7.77 3.66 0.35
C LEU A 46 6.71 3.00 -0.56
N ASP A 47 7.03 2.87 -1.85
CA ASP A 47 6.24 2.06 -2.77
C ASP A 47 6.31 0.57 -2.42
N TYR A 48 5.16 -0.07 -2.34
CA TYR A 48 5.02 -1.51 -2.25
C TYR A 48 4.46 -2.05 -3.57
N LYS A 49 5.23 -2.93 -4.22
CA LYS A 49 4.85 -3.54 -5.50
C LYS A 49 4.20 -4.90 -5.27
N LEU A 50 3.03 -5.10 -5.85
CA LEU A 50 2.35 -6.38 -5.92
C LEU A 50 2.38 -6.88 -7.36
N ASN A 51 2.76 -8.15 -7.52
CA ASN A 51 2.50 -8.89 -8.75
C ASN A 51 1.08 -9.43 -8.64
N SER A 52 0.16 -8.91 -9.46
CA SER A 52 -1.19 -9.43 -9.53
C SER A 52 -1.17 -10.70 -10.38
N GLY A 53 -1.26 -11.88 -9.76
CA GLY A 53 -1.41 -13.15 -10.48
C GLY A 53 -2.79 -13.35 -11.14
N ILE A 54 -3.70 -12.36 -11.06
CA ILE A 54 -5.05 -12.41 -11.64
C ILE A 54 -5.08 -11.77 -13.04
N PHE A 55 -4.08 -10.94 -13.35
CA PHE A 55 -3.88 -10.37 -14.67
C PHE A 55 -2.39 -10.53 -15.00
N ASP A 56 -2.05 -11.51 -15.85
CA ASP A 56 -0.67 -11.95 -16.12
C ASP A 56 0.30 -10.86 -16.65
N SER A 57 -0.18 -9.63 -16.88
CA SER A 57 0.63 -8.46 -17.27
C SER A 57 0.59 -7.28 -16.29
N HIS A 58 -0.14 -7.36 -15.17
CA HIS A 58 -0.44 -6.18 -14.36
C HIS A 58 0.39 -6.08 -13.07
N THR A 59 1.05 -4.93 -12.91
CA THR A 59 1.74 -4.54 -11.68
C THR A 59 0.85 -3.59 -10.89
N ILE A 60 0.82 -3.74 -9.57
CA ILE A 60 0.15 -2.78 -8.68
C ILE A 60 1.21 -2.15 -7.77
N ASP A 61 1.37 -0.84 -7.85
CA ASP A 61 2.19 -0.11 -6.88
C ASP A 61 1.27 0.57 -5.85
N VAL A 62 1.64 0.48 -4.57
CA VAL A 62 0.84 1.01 -3.47
C VAL A 62 1.71 1.90 -2.59
N ARG A 63 1.19 3.07 -2.20
CA ARG A 63 1.93 4.03 -1.36
C ARG A 63 1.01 4.73 -0.37
N LEU A 64 1.43 4.79 0.90
CA LEU A 64 0.80 5.67 1.89
C LEU A 64 1.30 7.11 1.75
N ARG A 65 0.39 8.08 1.86
CA ARG A 65 0.69 9.50 1.96
C ARG A 65 -0.06 10.10 3.14
N GLY A 66 0.64 10.95 3.89
CA GLY A 66 0.06 11.77 4.96
C GLY A 66 0.32 13.25 4.70
N THR A 67 -0.57 14.09 5.21
CA THR A 67 -0.35 15.53 5.27
C THR A 67 -0.51 16.05 6.70
N LEU A 68 0.37 16.99 7.08
CA LEU A 68 0.40 17.66 8.37
C LEU A 68 0.43 19.17 8.12
N ASN A 69 -0.31 19.93 8.91
CA ASN A 69 -0.10 21.38 8.99
C ASN A 69 1.27 21.68 9.63
N GLU A 70 1.75 22.91 9.50
CA GLU A 70 3.02 23.35 10.08
C GLU A 70 3.12 23.13 11.61
N ASP A 71 2.00 23.20 12.32
CA ASP A 71 1.89 22.94 13.75
C ASP A 71 1.90 21.44 14.13
N GLY A 72 2.06 20.55 13.15
CA GLY A 72 2.04 19.10 13.36
C GLY A 72 0.64 18.51 13.53
N SER A 73 -0.43 19.29 13.32
CA SER A 73 -1.79 18.75 13.29
C SER A 73 -2.06 17.97 11.99
N GLY A 74 -2.65 16.78 12.13
CA GLY A 74 -2.98 15.89 11.01
C GLY A 74 -4.06 16.46 10.12
N LYS A 75 -3.82 16.47 8.81
CA LYS A 75 -4.77 16.98 7.81
C LYS A 75 -5.41 15.87 6.99
N SER A 76 -4.64 14.89 6.51
CA SER A 76 -5.21 13.74 5.78
C SER A 76 -4.27 12.55 5.71
N PHE A 77 -4.85 11.36 5.48
CA PHE A 77 -4.14 10.15 5.11
C PHE A 77 -4.76 9.54 3.86
N GLN A 78 -3.91 9.05 2.97
CA GLN A 78 -4.30 8.58 1.66
C GLN A 78 -3.49 7.34 1.28
N LEU A 79 -4.17 6.33 0.73
CA LEU A 79 -3.53 5.22 0.04
C LEU A 79 -3.59 5.48 -1.46
N TYR A 80 -2.43 5.69 -2.06
CA TYR A 80 -2.27 5.76 -3.50
C TYR A 80 -2.11 4.34 -4.05
N ILE A 81 -2.87 4.02 -5.09
CA ILE A 81 -2.82 2.74 -5.80
C ILE A 81 -2.60 3.06 -7.27
N PHE A 82 -1.53 2.53 -7.85
CA PHE A 82 -1.20 2.67 -9.26
C PHE A 82 -1.36 1.31 -9.92
N LEU A 83 -2.35 1.21 -10.81
CA LEU A 83 -2.68 -0.01 -11.54
C LEU A 83 -2.04 0.09 -12.92
N TRP A 84 -1.09 -0.78 -13.21
CA TRP A 84 -0.42 -0.86 -14.50
C TRP A 84 -0.98 -2.05 -15.28
N GLY A 85 -1.36 -1.85 -16.54
CA GLY A 85 -1.93 -2.91 -17.35
C GLY A 85 -2.22 -2.49 -18.78
N ASP A 86 -2.86 -3.37 -19.54
CA ASP A 86 -3.10 -3.14 -20.97
C ASP A 86 -4.40 -2.33 -21.23
N TYR A 87 -5.23 -2.14 -20.20
CA TYR A 87 -6.51 -1.44 -20.29
C TYR A 87 -6.88 -0.70 -18.98
N TYR A 88 -7.80 0.27 -19.09
CA TYR A 88 -8.35 0.98 -17.94
C TYR A 88 -9.35 0.11 -17.17
N LEU A 89 -9.18 0.00 -15.86
CA LEU A 89 -10.07 -0.77 -14.99
C LEU A 89 -11.34 0.00 -14.61
N SER A 90 -11.32 1.34 -14.66
CA SER A 90 -12.47 2.23 -14.37
C SER A 90 -13.18 1.86 -13.05
N PRO A 91 -12.45 1.88 -11.93
CA PRO A 91 -12.96 1.43 -10.64
C PRO A 91 -14.09 2.33 -10.12
N LYS A 92 -15.06 1.72 -9.46
CA LYS A 92 -16.31 2.34 -9.01
C LYS A 92 -16.40 2.47 -7.50
N SER A 93 -15.78 1.55 -6.76
CA SER A 93 -15.85 1.55 -5.29
C SER A 93 -14.63 0.88 -4.66
N ALA A 94 -14.40 1.24 -3.39
CA ALA A 94 -13.41 0.64 -2.51
C ALA A 94 -14.08 0.21 -1.20
N SER A 95 -13.65 -0.93 -0.65
CA SER A 95 -14.10 -1.41 0.66
C SER A 95 -13.00 -2.17 1.39
N ASP A 96 -13.00 -2.12 2.72
CA ASP A 96 -12.08 -2.92 3.54
C ASP A 96 -12.50 -4.40 3.58
N ILE A 97 -11.73 -5.23 4.29
CA ILE A 97 -12.01 -6.68 4.43
C ILE A 97 -13.32 -6.97 5.17
N SER A 98 -13.79 -6.03 5.99
CA SER A 98 -15.06 -6.13 6.71
C SER A 98 -16.24 -5.67 5.86
N GLY A 99 -15.99 -5.15 4.66
CA GLY A 99 -17.00 -4.63 3.74
C GLY A 99 -17.39 -3.17 4.00
N ASN A 100 -16.68 -2.46 4.88
CA ASN A 100 -16.94 -1.03 5.09
C ASN A 100 -16.53 -0.25 3.85
N ALA A 101 -17.38 0.64 3.39
CA ALA A 101 -17.08 1.49 2.24
C ALA A 101 -15.95 2.46 2.59
N LEU A 102 -14.97 2.57 1.68
CA LEU A 102 -13.88 3.55 1.76
C LEU A 102 -14.07 4.60 0.67
N VAL A 103 -13.68 5.85 0.97
CA VAL A 103 -13.82 6.96 0.02
C VAL A 103 -12.77 6.81 -1.08
N LEU A 104 -13.22 6.33 -2.24
CA LEU A 104 -12.42 6.25 -3.45
C LEU A 104 -12.50 7.59 -4.21
N LYS A 105 -11.35 8.21 -4.44
CA LYS A 105 -11.19 9.37 -5.30
C LYS A 105 -10.54 8.94 -6.60
N GLU A 106 -11.31 9.03 -7.68
CA GLU A 106 -10.77 8.90 -9.03
C GLU A 106 -10.02 10.19 -9.36
N ILE A 107 -8.73 10.09 -9.67
CA ILE A 107 -7.99 11.23 -10.18
C ILE A 107 -8.16 11.21 -11.70
N GLY A 108 -9.01 12.09 -12.23
CA GLY A 108 -9.33 12.16 -13.67
C GLY A 108 -8.13 12.42 -14.61
N SER A 109 -6.95 12.77 -14.07
CA SER A 109 -5.67 12.87 -14.78
C SER A 109 -4.72 11.69 -14.53
N GLY A 110 -5.18 10.67 -13.80
CA GLY A 110 -4.41 9.50 -13.39
C GLY A 110 -4.28 8.44 -14.47
N ARG A 111 -4.64 8.77 -15.72
CA ARG A 111 -4.63 7.90 -16.88
C ARG A 111 -3.49 8.34 -17.80
N SER A 112 -2.41 7.58 -17.84
CA SER A 112 -1.33 7.85 -18.79
C SER A 112 -0.96 6.58 -19.55
N ALA A 113 -0.90 6.67 -20.88
CA ALA A 113 -0.23 5.68 -21.70
C ALA A 113 1.29 5.90 -21.56
N TRP A 114 1.99 4.94 -20.96
CA TRP A 114 3.43 5.04 -20.72
C TRP A 114 4.25 4.52 -21.91
N TRP A 115 3.70 3.55 -22.63
CA TRP A 115 4.18 2.97 -23.88
C TRP A 115 2.97 2.37 -24.62
N PRO A 116 3.05 2.02 -25.92
CA PRO A 116 1.87 1.89 -26.79
C PRO A 116 0.75 1.00 -26.23
N ASP A 117 1.11 0.00 -25.40
CA ASP A 117 0.18 -0.98 -24.86
C ASP A 117 0.11 -1.00 -23.32
N THR A 118 0.75 -0.05 -22.61
CA THR A 118 0.70 0.00 -21.13
C THR A 118 0.08 1.28 -20.62
N VAL A 119 -1.01 1.10 -19.90
CA VAL A 119 -1.81 2.11 -19.24
C VAL A 119 -1.53 2.08 -17.75
N MET A 120 -1.39 3.27 -17.16
CA MET A 120 -1.38 3.47 -15.71
C MET A 120 -2.67 4.15 -15.28
N GLU A 121 -3.37 3.57 -14.32
CA GLU A 121 -4.54 4.14 -13.66
C GLU A 121 -4.24 4.39 -12.18
N LYS A 122 -4.28 5.66 -11.77
CA LYS A 122 -4.01 6.10 -10.41
C LYS A 122 -5.31 6.32 -9.62
N LEU A 123 -5.40 5.65 -8.48
CA LEU A 123 -6.49 5.75 -7.52
C LEU A 123 -6.00 6.29 -6.19
N VAL A 124 -6.89 6.98 -5.48
CA VAL A 124 -6.63 7.39 -4.10
C VAL A 124 -7.78 6.95 -3.21
N VAL A 125 -7.45 6.29 -2.11
CA VAL A 125 -8.40 5.97 -1.06
C VAL A 125 -8.08 6.86 0.15
N ASP A 126 -9.02 7.69 0.59
CA ASP A 126 -8.84 8.43 1.84
C ASP A 126 -8.97 7.46 3.02
N LEU A 127 -8.08 7.60 4.00
CA LEU A 127 -8.03 6.80 5.21
C LEU A 127 -8.08 7.73 6.44
N THR A 128 -8.55 7.20 7.56
CA THR A 128 -8.45 7.89 8.85
C THR A 128 -7.20 7.43 9.61
N TYR A 129 -6.78 8.22 10.60
CA TYR A 129 -5.68 7.82 11.49
C TYR A 129 -6.02 6.55 12.26
N GLU A 130 -7.27 6.44 12.75
CA GLU A 130 -7.77 5.29 13.49
C GLU A 130 -7.75 4.02 12.63
N TYR A 131 -8.08 4.15 11.35
CA TYR A 131 -7.99 3.06 10.39
C TYR A 131 -6.53 2.60 10.23
N LEU A 132 -5.57 3.51 10.05
CA LEU A 132 -4.16 3.15 9.96
C LEU A 132 -3.64 2.48 11.24
N MET A 133 -4.01 3.02 12.40
CA MET A 133 -3.59 2.49 13.70
C MET A 133 -4.11 1.08 13.95
N SER A 134 -5.39 0.81 13.63
CA SER A 134 -5.98 -0.53 13.77
C SER A 134 -5.40 -1.57 12.79
N HIS A 135 -4.81 -1.11 11.68
CA HIS A 135 -4.21 -1.98 10.65
C HIS A 135 -2.68 -1.99 10.68
N ARG A 136 -2.05 -1.35 11.67
CA ARG A 136 -0.59 -1.16 11.72
C ARG A 136 0.19 -2.48 11.75
N ASP A 137 -0.38 -3.53 12.35
CA ASP A 137 0.31 -4.81 12.59
C ASP A 137 -0.12 -5.89 11.59
N VAL A 138 -1.36 -5.81 11.13
CA VAL A 138 -1.98 -6.80 10.22
C VAL A 138 -1.91 -6.39 8.75
N GLY A 139 -1.70 -5.10 8.46
CA GLY A 139 -1.72 -4.55 7.11
C GLY A 139 -3.11 -4.17 6.64
N ILE A 140 -3.16 -3.56 5.47
CA ILE A 140 -4.38 -3.07 4.82
C ILE A 140 -4.75 -4.00 3.68
N ASN A 141 -6.03 -4.36 3.60
CA ASN A 141 -6.59 -5.11 2.47
C ASN A 141 -7.81 -4.33 1.96
N ILE A 142 -7.73 -3.84 0.73
CA ILE A 142 -8.81 -3.06 0.10
C ILE A 142 -9.27 -3.80 -1.13
N ARG A 143 -10.57 -4.08 -1.18
CA ARG A 143 -11.24 -4.53 -2.40
C ARG A 143 -11.61 -3.32 -3.24
N ILE A 144 -11.07 -3.26 -4.45
CA ILE A 144 -11.46 -2.33 -5.50
C ILE A 144 -12.39 -3.06 -6.45
N LYS A 145 -13.56 -2.49 -6.75
CA LYS A 145 -14.54 -3.08 -7.69
C LYS A 145 -14.74 -2.19 -8.90
N ASN A 146 -14.91 -2.82 -10.06
CA ASN A 146 -15.49 -2.20 -11.25
C ASN A 146 -16.79 -2.93 -11.64
N ASP A 147 -17.33 -2.64 -12.82
CA ASP A 147 -18.62 -3.18 -13.27
C ASP A 147 -18.59 -4.70 -13.53
N ILE A 148 -17.39 -5.28 -13.74
CA ILE A 148 -17.22 -6.67 -14.19
C ILE A 148 -16.43 -7.56 -13.22
N SER A 149 -15.68 -6.98 -12.28
CA SER A 149 -14.68 -7.69 -11.49
C SER A 149 -14.31 -6.95 -10.20
N SER A 150 -13.51 -7.61 -9.37
CA SER A 150 -12.90 -6.99 -8.19
C SER A 150 -11.47 -7.43 -8.00
N THR A 151 -10.61 -6.51 -7.57
CA THR A 151 -9.20 -6.75 -7.25
C THR A 151 -8.97 -6.45 -5.77
N ILE A 152 -8.18 -7.29 -5.10
CA ILE A 152 -7.74 -7.03 -3.73
C ILE A 152 -6.35 -6.40 -3.80
N VAL A 153 -6.22 -5.21 -3.22
CA VAL A 153 -4.96 -4.51 -3.03
C VAL A 153 -4.53 -4.69 -1.59
N THR A 154 -3.33 -5.20 -1.38
CA THR A 154 -2.79 -5.47 -0.04
C THR A 154 -1.58 -4.59 0.24
N LEU A 155 -1.46 -4.12 1.47
CA LEU A 155 -0.28 -3.44 1.97
C LEU A 155 0.13 -4.09 3.30
N PRO A 156 1.29 -4.74 3.37
CA PRO A 156 1.74 -5.41 4.59
C PRO A 156 1.86 -4.44 5.77
N GLY A 157 1.55 -4.91 6.98
CA GLY A 157 1.58 -4.09 8.20
C GLY A 157 2.92 -3.38 8.44
N ILE A 158 4.04 -4.00 8.05
CA ILE A 158 5.37 -3.38 8.15
C ILE A 158 5.47 -2.02 7.43
N TYR A 159 4.81 -1.85 6.27
CA TYR A 159 4.77 -0.58 5.55
C TYR A 159 3.87 0.44 6.24
N VAL A 160 2.77 -0.01 6.83
CA VAL A 160 1.86 0.85 7.61
C VAL A 160 2.58 1.36 8.86
N ARG A 161 3.26 0.47 9.59
CA ARG A 161 4.05 0.81 10.78
C ARG A 161 5.18 1.78 10.46
N ALA A 162 6.00 1.48 9.45
CA ALA A 162 7.09 2.34 9.04
C ALA A 162 6.61 3.75 8.64
N PHE A 163 5.49 3.85 7.92
CA PHE A 163 4.87 5.13 7.57
C PHE A 163 4.39 5.89 8.82
N LEU A 164 3.71 5.22 9.76
CA LEU A 164 3.24 5.84 11.00
C LEU A 164 4.41 6.30 11.89
N ASP A 165 5.50 5.54 11.96
CA ASP A 165 6.71 5.92 12.69
C ASP A 165 7.34 7.17 12.08
N GLY A 166 7.44 7.25 10.74
CA GLY A 166 7.90 8.44 10.04
C GLY A 166 6.98 9.65 10.26
N TYR A 167 5.67 9.43 10.24
CA TYR A 167 4.67 10.47 10.46
C TYR A 167 4.68 11.02 11.89
N ASN A 168 4.81 10.15 12.90
CA ASN A 168 4.78 10.55 14.30
C ASN A 168 6.05 11.26 14.75
N LYS A 169 7.18 11.10 14.05
CA LYS A 169 8.41 11.91 14.29
C LYS A 169 8.20 13.41 14.06
N LEU A 170 7.19 13.78 13.26
CA LEU A 170 6.86 15.17 12.94
C LEU A 170 5.75 15.75 13.81
N LYS A 171 5.15 14.94 14.70
CA LYS A 171 4.20 15.43 15.68
C LYS A 171 4.97 15.96 16.91
N PRO A 172 4.63 17.15 17.42
CA PRO A 172 5.17 17.66 18.67
C PRO A 172 4.75 16.82 19.89
#